data_AF-A0A0F9NS00-F1
#
_entry.id   AF-A0A0F9NS00-F1
#
_cell.length_a   1.000
_cell.length_b   1.000
_cell.length_c   1.000
_cell.angle_alpha   90.00
_cell.angle_beta   90.00
_cell.angle_gamma   90.00
#
_symmetry.space_group_name_H-M   'P 1'
#
loop_
_entity.id
_entity.type
_entity.pdbx_description
1 polymer ?
#
loop_
_entity_poly.entity_id
_entity_poly.type
_entity_poly.pdbx_seq_one_letter_code
_entity_poly.pdbx_strand_id
1 'polypeptide(L)' 'MELVKQGLTNQQIATQLGLSGQTVKNHLSSAYIKLNAQNRITALLALAEVEEAETTKGE' A
#
# COMPACT_ATOMS: atom_id res chain seq x y z
N MET A 1 -1.21 3.26 2.47
CA MET A 1 -0.95 1.83 2.16
C MET A 1 -0.36 1.09 3.35
N GLU A 2 -0.78 1.45 4.56
CA GLU A 2 -0.17 0.96 5.80
C GLU A 2 -0.37 -0.54 6.02
N LEU A 3 -1.57 -1.05 5.70
CA LEU A 3 -1.88 -2.47 5.79
C LEU A 3 -1.04 -3.34 4.82
N VAL A 4 -0.64 -2.78 3.68
CA VAL A 4 0.25 -3.46 2.72
C VAL A 4 1.67 -3.54 3.28
N LYS A 5 2.13 -2.47 3.95
CA LYS A 5 3.44 -2.44 4.65
C LYS A 5 3.52 -3.47 5.77
N GLN A 6 2.42 -3.70 6.47
CA GLN A 6 2.33 -4.72 7.52
C GLN A 6 2.34 -6.18 6.99
N GLY A 7 2.50 -6.39 5.69
CA GLY A 7 2.52 -7.74 5.10
C GLY A 7 1.14 -8.39 4.96
N LEU A 8 0.05 -7.67 5.21
CA LEU A 8 -1.29 -8.23 5.15
C LEU A 8 -1.69 -8.59 3.73
N THR A 9 -2.41 -9.70 3.59
CA THR A 9 -2.97 -10.14 2.31
C THR A 9 -4.16 -9.28 1.89
N ASN A 10 -4.49 -9.27 0.61
CA ASN A 10 -5.64 -8.52 0.10
C ASN A 10 -6.96 -8.95 0.76
N GLN A 11 -7.08 -10.22 1.19
CA GLN A 11 -8.25 -10.71 1.93
C GLN A 11 -8.31 -10.13 3.35
N GLN A 12 -7.19 -10.08 4.06
CA GLN A 12 -7.15 -9.47 5.40
C GLN A 12 -7.44 -7.96 5.34
N ILE A 13 -6.90 -7.28 4.34
CA ILE A 13 -7.19 -5.87 4.08
C ILE A 13 -8.68 -5.68 3.76
N ALA A 14 -9.25 -6.57 2.95
CA ALA A 14 -10.67 -6.58 2.62
C ALA A 14 -11.53 -6.74 3.89
N THR A 15 -11.20 -7.70 4.75
CA THR A 15 -11.90 -7.90 6.03
C THR A 15 -11.82 -6.68 6.94
N GLN A 16 -10.65 -6.06 7.07
CA GLN A 16 -10.50 -4.86 7.90
C GLN A 16 -11.27 -3.66 7.36
N LEU A 17 -11.31 -3.49 6.04
CA LEU A 17 -11.98 -2.37 5.39
C LEU A 17 -13.47 -2.64 5.11
N GLY A 18 -13.97 -3.84 5.40
CA GLY A 18 -15.33 -4.25 5.03
C GLY A 18 -15.56 -4.30 3.51
N LEU A 19 -14.49 -4.50 2.72
CA LEU A 19 -14.51 -4.53 1.26
C LEU A 19 -14.34 -5.96 0.73
N SER A 20 -14.68 -6.16 -0.55
CA SER A 20 -14.32 -7.40 -1.24
C SER A 20 -12.84 -7.42 -1.62
N GLY A 21 -12.22 -8.60 -1.62
CA GLY A 21 -10.82 -8.77 -2.04
C GLY A 21 -10.53 -8.22 -3.45
N GLN A 22 -11.52 -8.26 -4.35
CA GLN A 22 -11.45 -7.67 -5.68
C GLN A 22 -11.40 -6.13 -5.64
N THR A 23 -12.21 -5.51 -4.78
CA THR A 23 -12.22 -4.06 -4.57
C THR A 23 -10.88 -3.58 -4.04
N VAL A 24 -10.32 -4.28 -3.05
CA VAL A 24 -8.97 -4.02 -2.55
C VAL A 24 -7.93 -4.14 -3.66
N LYS A 25 -8.02 -5.19 -4.49
CA LYS A 25 -7.14 -5.36 -5.66
C LYS A 25 -7.18 -4.16 -6.60
N ASN A 26 -8.37 -3.64 -6.91
CA ASN A 26 -8.53 -2.46 -7.74
C ASN A 26 -7.90 -1.21 -7.09
N HIS A 27 -8.17 -0.97 -5.81
CA HIS A 27 -7.56 0.16 -5.09
C HIS A 27 -6.03 0.08 -5.08
N LEU A 28 -5.47 -1.10 -4.81
CA LEU A 28 -4.03 -1.32 -4.84
C LEU A 28 -3.46 -1.14 -6.25
N SER A 29 -4.13 -1.65 -7.28
CA SER A 29 -3.72 -1.47 -8.68
C SER A 29 -3.65 0.01 -9.06
N SER A 30 -4.69 0.79 -8.78
CA SER A 30 -4.70 2.23 -9.04
C SER A 30 -3.61 2.97 -8.26
N ALA A 31 -3.36 2.57 -7.02
CA ALA A 31 -2.30 3.17 -6.22
C ALA A 31 -0.90 2.76 -6.69
N TYR A 32 -0.69 1.53 -7.15
CA TYR A 32 0.56 1.09 -7.78
C TYR A 32 0.84 1.87 -9.07
N ILE A 33 -0.17 2.10 -9.89
CA ILE A 33 -0.04 2.95 -11.10
C ILE A 33 0.41 4.37 -10.72
N LYS A 34 -0.17 4.96 -9.67
CA LYS A 34 0.22 6.29 -9.18
C LYS A 34 1.65 6.34 -8.63
N LEU A 35 2.11 5.23 -8.07
CA LEU A 35 3.47 5.07 -7.54
C LEU A 35 4.46 4.55 -8.60
N ASN A 36 4.02 4.40 -9.86
CA ASN A 36 4.79 3.79 -10.95
C ASN A 36 5.38 2.40 -10.57
N ALA A 37 4.69 1.67 -9.69
CA ALA A 37 5.09 0.37 -9.20
C ALA A 37 4.40 -0.74 -10.01
N GLN A 38 5.17 -1.75 -10.42
CA GLN A 38 4.63 -2.87 -11.20
C GLN A 38 4.20 -4.05 -10.32
N ASN A 39 4.68 -4.11 -9.08
CA ASN A 39 4.41 -5.21 -8.17
C ASN A 39 4.38 -4.72 -6.71
N ARG A 40 3.85 -5.55 -5.82
CA ARG A 40 3.76 -5.23 -4.38
C ARG A 40 5.12 -4.84 -3.79
N ILE A 41 6.21 -5.46 -4.25
CA ILE A 41 7.56 -5.18 -3.74
C ILE A 41 8.02 -3.78 -4.15
N THR A 42 7.96 -3.44 -5.44
CA THR A 42 8.28 -2.08 -5.94
C THR A 42 7.37 -1.02 -5.33
N ALA A 43 6.12 -1.34 -5.07
CA ALA A 43 5.23 -0.42 -4.37
C ALA A 43 5.64 -0.21 -2.91
N LEU A 44 6.06 -1.28 -2.22
CA LEU A 44 6.58 -1.18 -0.85
C LEU A 44 7.89 -0.40 -0.79
N LEU A 45 8.80 -0.61 -1.74
CA LEU A 45 10.05 0.15 -1.88
C LEU A 45 9.75 1.63 -2.14
N ALA A 46 8.91 1.95 -3.12
CA ALA A 46 8.54 3.33 -3.42
C ALA A 46 7.92 4.02 -2.20
N LEU A 47 7.05 3.33 -1.45
CA LEU A 47 6.46 3.85 -0.21
C LEU A 47 7.45 4.00 0.94
N ALA A 48 8.53 3.22 0.97
CA ALA A 48 9.60 3.35 1.95
C ALA A 48 10.47 4.58 1.63
N GLU A 49 10.75 4.82 0.34
CA GLU A 49 11.45 6.02 -0.13
C GLU A 49 10.66 7.31 0.18
N VAL A 50 9.33 7.28 0.15
CA VAL A 50 8.51 8.46 0.52
C VAL A 50 8.50 8.69 2.04
N GLU A 51 8.59 7.63 2.86
CA GLU A 51 8.61 7.76 4.33
C GLU A 51 9.88 8.44 4.85
N GLU A 52 11.02 8.25 4.19
CA GLU A 52 12.26 8.94 4.57
C GLU A 52 12.14 10.47 4.43
N ALA A 53 11.26 10.95 3.55
CA ALA A 53 10.97 12.39 3.39
C ALA A 53 9.94 12.94 4.39
N GLU A 54 9.15 12.07 5.04
CA GLU A 54 8.05 12.48 5.95
C GLU A 54 8.38 12.30 7.43
N THR A 55 9.48 11.63 7.79
CA THR A 55 9.86 11.37 9.20
C THR A 55 10.67 12.51 9.85
N THR A 56 11.12 13.53 9.10
CA THR A 56 11.86 14.71 9.64
C THR A 56 10.98 15.92 9.96
N LYS A 57 9.74 15.70 10.43
CA LYS A 57 8.94 16.79 11.02
C LYS A 57 8.03 16.25 12.12
N GLY A 58 8.60 16.02 13.30
CA GLY A 58 7.77 15.65 14.45
C GLY A 58 8.48 15.19 15.70
N GLU A 59 9.64 15.78 16.06
CA GLU A 59 10.13 15.80 17.45
C GLU A 59 10.76 17.17 17.75
#